data_AF-A0A7S0J2V3-F1
#
_entry.id   AF-A0A7S0J2V3-F1
#
_cell.length_a   1.000
_cell.length_b   1.000
_cell.length_c   1.000
_cell.angle_alpha   90.00
_cell.angle_beta   90.00
_cell.angle_gamma   90.00
#
_symmetry.space_group_name_H-M   'P 1'
#
loop_
_entity.id
_entity.type
_entity.pdbx_description
1 polymer ?
#
loop_
_entity_poly.entity_id
_entity_poly.type
_entity_poly.pdbx_seq_one_letter_code
_entity_poly.pdbx_strand_id
1 'polypeptide(L)'
;MDFLFGARKTPAERIKEYNRQIKRSVRELERERMGLERQEKKLMSDIKKAAKDGQIDSAKIMAKDLVRTRGYIKKMYKMKSHMEAVSLRLQTMQSSAQMAQCMKGVTKVMGRMNKKMNLPQISKIMQEFEKQNEMMGAAAMTCTMQPLEGQSMRDTHK
;
A
#
# COMPACT_ATOMS: atom_id res chain seq x y z
N MET A 1 12.04 -39.21 10.86
CA MET A 1 12.90 -38.01 10.87
C MET A 1 12.66 -37.24 9.56
N ASP A 2 11.45 -36.71 9.34
CA ASP A 2 11.05 -36.06 8.06
C ASP A 2 10.37 -34.70 8.27
N PHE A 3 10.70 -34.01 9.37
CA PHE A 3 10.14 -32.68 9.69
C PHE A 3 11.21 -31.57 9.62
N LEU A 4 12.34 -31.82 8.93
CA LEU A 4 13.51 -30.93 8.94
C LEU A 4 13.79 -30.21 7.61
N PHE A 5 13.07 -30.53 6.53
CA PHE A 5 13.14 -29.75 5.29
C PHE A 5 11.92 -28.84 5.17
N GLY A 6 12.14 -27.55 5.45
CA GLY A 6 11.13 -26.50 5.40
C GLY A 6 10.26 -26.59 4.16
N ALA A 7 8.98 -26.87 4.37
CA ALA A 7 7.97 -26.76 3.34
C ALA A 7 8.11 -25.37 2.70
N ARG A 8 8.45 -25.33 1.40
CA ARG A 8 8.43 -24.08 0.66
C ARG A 8 7.01 -23.54 0.75
N LYS A 9 6.82 -22.45 1.52
CA LYS A 9 5.51 -21.81 1.69
C LYS A 9 4.81 -21.73 0.35
N THR A 10 3.61 -22.32 0.29
CA THR A 10 2.81 -22.29 -0.92
C THR A 10 2.56 -20.84 -1.33
N PRO A 11 2.35 -20.55 -2.63
CA PRO A 11 2.06 -19.19 -3.06
C PRO A 11 0.89 -18.55 -2.29
N ALA A 12 -0.14 -19.35 -1.98
CA ALA A 12 -1.28 -18.94 -1.16
C ALA A 12 -0.92 -18.58 0.29
N GLU A 13 -0.05 -19.35 0.94
CA GLU A 13 0.41 -19.05 2.31
C GLU A 13 1.27 -17.78 2.36
N ARG A 14 2.12 -17.56 1.35
CA ARG A 14 2.90 -16.33 1.23
C ARG A 14 2.01 -15.10 1.05
N ILE A 15 0.92 -15.20 0.29
CA ILE A 15 -0.07 -14.11 0.16
C ILE A 15 -0.71 -13.80 1.51
N LYS A 16 -1.13 -14.83 2.26
CA LYS A 16 -1.70 -14.63 3.60
C LYS A 16 -0.70 -13.96 4.54
N GLU A 17 0.57 -14.34 4.47
CA GLU A 17 1.64 -13.73 5.25
C GLU A 17 1.90 -12.27 4.86
N TYR A 18 2.00 -11.96 3.57
CA TYR A 18 2.14 -10.58 3.10
C TYR A 18 0.94 -9.72 3.50
N ASN A 19 -0.29 -10.22 3.35
CA ASN A 19 -1.49 -9.53 3.83
C ASN A 19 -1.45 -9.24 5.33
N ARG A 20 -1.01 -10.21 6.15
CA ARG A 20 -0.85 -10.00 7.60
C ARG A 20 0.20 -8.94 7.91
N GLN A 21 1.33 -8.97 7.20
CA GLN A 21 2.39 -7.98 7.40
C GLN A 21 1.95 -6.58 6.94
N ILE A 22 1.29 -6.45 5.78
CA ILE A 22 0.72 -5.18 5.29
C ILE A 22 -0.27 -4.60 6.30
N LYS A 23 -1.20 -5.42 6.81
CA LYS A 23 -2.15 -4.99 7.85
C LYS A 23 -1.48 -4.56 9.15
N ARG A 24 -0.33 -5.15 9.52
CA ARG A 24 0.46 -4.68 10.68
C ARG A 24 1.04 -3.30 10.40
N SER A 25 1.64 -3.11 9.24
CA SER A 25 2.23 -1.82 8.87
C SER A 25 1.22 -0.71 8.65
N VAL A 26 0.03 -1.00 8.12
CA VAL A 26 -1.06 -0.01 8.04
C VAL A 26 -1.43 0.50 9.43
N ARG A 27 -1.53 -0.39 10.43
CA ARG A 27 -1.81 0.01 11.82
C ARG A 27 -0.68 0.82 12.44
N GLU A 28 0.57 0.52 12.08
CA GLU A 28 1.73 1.29 12.53
C GLU A 28 1.71 2.71 11.94
N LEU A 29 1.44 2.83 10.65
CA LEU A 29 1.25 4.11 9.96
C LEU A 29 0.11 4.94 10.56
N GLU A 30 -1.00 4.31 10.94
CA GLU A 30 -2.09 5.01 11.61
C GLU A 30 -1.70 5.54 13.00
N ARG A 31 -0.90 4.79 13.76
CA ARG A 31 -0.36 5.25 15.05
C ARG A 31 0.58 6.44 14.87
N GLU A 32 1.51 6.36 13.92
CA GLU A 32 2.40 7.48 13.59
C GLU A 32 1.63 8.72 13.15
N ARG A 33 0.62 8.55 12.28
CA ARG A 33 -0.28 9.62 11.85
C ARG A 33 -0.97 10.30 13.03
N MET A 34 -1.55 9.52 13.95
CA MET A 34 -2.21 10.08 15.13
C MET A 34 -1.23 10.86 16.02
N GLY A 35 0.04 10.42 16.10
CA GLY A 35 1.10 11.17 16.76
C GLY A 35 1.34 12.54 16.11
N LEU A 36 1.45 12.57 14.78
CA LEU A 36 1.63 13.81 14.01
C LEU A 36 0.41 14.76 14.11
N GLU A 37 -0.81 14.23 14.09
CA GLU A 37 -2.03 15.04 14.26
C GLU A 37 -2.11 15.68 15.65
N ARG A 38 -1.64 14.99 16.70
CA ARG A 38 -1.51 15.57 18.04
C ARG A 38 -0.45 16.68 18.08
N GLN A 39 0.69 16.47 17.43
CA GLN A 39 1.74 17.49 17.31
C GLN A 39 1.25 18.71 16.53
N GLU A 40 0.49 18.53 15.45
CA GLU A 40 -0.13 19.63 14.70
C GLU A 40 -1.04 20.47 15.58
N LYS A 41 -1.93 19.83 16.36
CA LYS A 41 -2.81 20.54 17.30
C LYS A 41 -2.03 21.31 18.36
N LYS A 42 -0.96 20.72 18.89
CA LYS A 42 -0.07 21.38 19.86
C LYS A 42 0.60 22.61 19.25
N LEU A 43 1.24 22.46 18.09
CA LEU A 43 1.86 23.57 17.36
C LEU A 43 0.86 24.69 17.06
N MET A 44 -0.38 24.36 16.71
CA MET A 44 -1.42 25.36 16.46
C MET A 44 -1.76 26.18 17.72
N SER A 45 -1.79 25.53 18.89
CA SER A 45 -1.99 26.21 20.18
C SER A 45 -0.79 27.08 20.54
N ASP A 46 0.42 26.55 20.36
CA ASP A 46 1.67 27.24 20.70
C ASP A 46 1.91 28.46 19.79
N ILE A 47 1.59 28.38 18.49
CA ILE A 47 1.61 29.53 17.57
C ILE A 47 0.63 30.62 18.02
N LYS A 48 -0.59 30.24 18.43
CA LYS A 48 -1.60 31.20 18.91
C LYS A 48 -1.15 31.90 20.19
N LYS A 49 -0.48 31.19 21.10
CA LYS A 49 0.08 31.77 22.33
C LYS A 49 1.23 32.74 22.01
N ALA A 50 2.24 32.28 21.27
CA ALA A 50 3.38 33.12 20.90
C ALA A 50 2.98 34.37 20.11
N ALA A 51 1.94 34.29 19.28
CA ALA A 51 1.40 35.46 18.58
C ALA A 51 0.75 36.48 19.53
N LYS A 52 0.05 36.02 20.58
CA LYS A 52 -0.53 36.89 21.62
C LYS A 52 0.53 37.53 22.50
N ASP A 53 1.60 36.79 22.79
CA ASP A 53 2.73 37.25 23.60
C ASP A 53 3.68 38.19 22.83
N GLY A 54 3.39 38.51 21.57
CA GLY A 54 4.19 39.41 20.72
C GLY A 54 5.47 38.77 20.16
N GLN A 55 5.68 37.46 20.33
CA GLN A 55 6.86 36.72 19.87
C GLN A 55 6.74 36.32 18.39
N ILE A 56 6.69 37.31 17.50
CA ILE A 56 6.40 37.10 16.07
C ILE A 56 7.42 36.19 15.37
N ASP A 57 8.71 36.28 15.69
CA ASP A 57 9.73 35.46 15.03
C ASP A 57 9.68 33.99 15.46
N SER A 58 9.38 33.73 16.74
CA SER A 58 9.11 32.38 17.24
C SER A 58 7.87 31.78 16.56
N ALA A 59 6.78 32.57 16.45
CA ALA A 59 5.57 32.15 15.76
C ALA A 59 5.81 31.81 14.27
N LYS A 60 6.67 32.57 13.56
CA LYS A 60 7.06 32.27 12.16
C LYS A 60 7.79 30.93 12.04
N ILE A 61 8.69 30.61 12.96
CA ILE A 61 9.44 29.34 12.95
C ILE A 61 8.48 28.18 13.18
N MET A 62 7.63 28.27 14.22
CA MET A 62 6.62 27.25 14.51
C MET A 62 5.61 27.07 13.37
N ALA A 63 5.26 28.14 12.66
CA ALA A 63 4.39 28.07 11.48
C ALA A 63 5.03 27.27 10.34
N LYS A 64 6.35 27.39 10.12
CA LYS A 64 7.07 26.55 9.13
C LYS A 64 7.02 25.08 9.54
N ASP A 65 7.15 24.77 10.82
CA ASP A 65 7.07 23.40 11.34
C ASP A 65 5.66 22.81 11.26
N LEU A 66 4.63 23.63 11.40
CA LEU A 66 3.25 23.24 11.15
C LEU A 66 3.06 22.79 9.69
N VAL A 67 3.56 23.57 8.73
CA VAL A 67 3.47 23.22 7.28
C VAL A 67 4.21 21.92 6.98
N ARG A 68 5.40 21.72 7.57
CA ARG A 68 6.14 20.46 7.45
C ARG A 68 5.35 19.28 7.99
N THR A 69 4.79 19.42 9.20
CA THR A 69 3.97 18.40 9.86
C THR A 69 2.75 18.02 9.02
N ARG A 70 2.03 19.00 8.47
CA ARG A 70 0.93 18.75 7.51
C ARG A 70 1.38 18.00 6.26
N GLY A 71 2.55 18.34 5.73
CA GLY A 71 3.17 17.62 4.63
C GLY A 71 3.45 16.15 4.96
N TYR A 72 3.93 15.85 6.17
CA TYR A 72 4.13 14.48 6.64
C TYR A 72 2.81 13.72 6.81
N ILE A 73 1.79 14.35 7.40
CA ILE A 73 0.44 13.76 7.51
C ILE A 73 -0.11 13.39 6.13
N LYS A 74 -0.02 14.29 5.14
CA LYS A 74 -0.44 14.02 3.76
C LYS A 74 0.33 12.85 3.13
N LYS A 75 1.63 12.74 3.39
CA LYS A 75 2.45 11.60 2.94
C LYS A 75 2.02 10.28 3.57
N MET A 76 1.67 10.28 4.86
CA MET A 76 1.15 9.09 5.55
C MET A 76 -0.18 8.62 4.96
N TYR A 77 -1.10 9.54 4.63
CA TYR A 77 -2.36 9.20 3.95
C TYR A 77 -2.12 8.52 2.59
N LYS A 78 -1.23 9.07 1.76
CA LYS A 78 -0.87 8.45 0.47
C LYS A 78 -0.32 7.04 0.67
N MET A 79 0.58 6.86 1.62
CA MET A 79 1.19 5.56 1.88
C MET A 79 0.19 4.52 2.40
N LYS A 80 -0.75 4.93 3.27
CA LYS A 80 -1.87 4.07 3.67
C LYS A 80 -2.69 3.62 2.47
N SER A 81 -3.09 4.55 1.61
CA SER A 81 -3.88 4.25 0.41
C SER A 81 -3.14 3.28 -0.54
N HIS A 82 -1.84 3.48 -0.76
CA HIS A 82 -1.04 2.55 -1.56
C HIS A 82 -0.97 1.14 -0.93
N MET A 83 -0.79 1.03 0.40
CA MET A 83 -0.78 -0.26 1.10
C MET A 83 -2.13 -0.98 1.00
N GLU A 84 -3.23 -0.24 1.11
CA GLU A 84 -4.59 -0.78 0.95
C GLU A 84 -4.82 -1.26 -0.49
N ALA A 85 -4.37 -0.52 -1.49
CA ALA A 85 -4.42 -0.93 -2.89
C ALA A 85 -3.61 -2.21 -3.15
N VAL A 86 -2.42 -2.33 -2.54
CA VAL A 86 -1.61 -3.57 -2.60
C VAL A 86 -2.33 -4.73 -1.93
N SER A 87 -2.96 -4.52 -0.77
CA SER A 87 -3.74 -5.55 -0.07
C SER A 87 -4.93 -6.03 -0.91
N LEU A 88 -5.65 -5.11 -1.55
CA LEU A 88 -6.78 -5.45 -2.43
C LEU A 88 -6.31 -6.27 -3.62
N ARG A 89 -5.21 -5.86 -4.27
CA ARG A 89 -4.61 -6.62 -5.37
C ARG A 89 -4.20 -8.02 -4.94
N LEU A 90 -3.53 -8.16 -3.80
CA LEU A 90 -3.18 -9.47 -3.24
C LEU A 90 -4.39 -10.37 -2.97
N GLN A 91 -5.53 -9.79 -2.56
CA GLN A 91 -6.78 -10.53 -2.38
C GLN A 91 -7.36 -10.99 -3.73
N THR A 92 -7.42 -10.12 -4.73
CA THR A 92 -7.95 -10.48 -6.07
C THR A 92 -7.12 -11.53 -6.78
N MET A 93 -5.81 -11.57 -6.52
CA MET A 93 -4.87 -12.49 -7.16
C MET A 93 -4.78 -13.87 -6.50
N GLN A 94 -5.36 -14.06 -5.31
CA GLN A 94 -5.51 -15.39 -4.71
C GLN A 94 -6.26 -16.35 -5.65
N SER A 95 -7.07 -15.81 -6.57
CA SER A 95 -7.93 -16.57 -7.49
C SER A 95 -7.44 -16.61 -8.94
N SER A 96 -6.27 -16.06 -9.30
CA SER A 96 -5.84 -15.90 -10.71
C SER A 96 -4.41 -16.36 -11.00
N ALA A 97 -4.15 -16.82 -12.23
CA ALA A 97 -2.88 -17.39 -12.69
C ALA A 97 -1.70 -16.40 -12.72
N GLN A 98 -1.97 -15.10 -12.61
CA GLN A 98 -0.97 -14.02 -12.66
C GLN A 98 -0.15 -13.86 -11.37
N MET A 99 -0.33 -14.75 -10.40
CA MET A 99 0.23 -14.68 -9.04
C MET A 99 1.76 -14.48 -9.00
N ALA A 100 2.53 -15.13 -9.88
CA ALA A 100 3.99 -15.12 -9.85
C ALA A 100 4.61 -13.72 -10.08
N GLN A 101 4.02 -12.93 -10.99
CA GLN A 101 4.56 -11.62 -11.36
C GLN A 101 4.31 -10.58 -10.27
N CYS A 102 3.12 -10.58 -9.65
CA CYS A 102 2.83 -9.66 -8.55
C CYS A 102 3.54 -10.01 -7.25
N MET A 103 3.81 -11.29 -7.00
CA MET A 103 4.66 -11.68 -5.87
C MET A 103 6.02 -10.99 -5.93
N LYS A 104 6.63 -10.85 -7.11
CA LYS A 104 7.91 -10.16 -7.29
C LYS A 104 7.84 -8.68 -6.90
N GLY A 105 6.76 -8.00 -7.29
CA GLY A 105 6.50 -6.59 -6.92
C GLY A 105 6.28 -6.41 -5.43
N VAL A 106 5.43 -7.24 -4.84
CA VAL A 106 5.10 -7.21 -3.40
C VAL A 106 6.31 -7.55 -2.54
N THR A 107 7.12 -8.55 -2.89
CA THR A 107 8.34 -8.88 -2.15
C THR A 107 9.35 -7.73 -2.16
N LYS A 108 9.46 -6.98 -3.26
CA LYS A 108 10.35 -5.81 -3.35
C LYS A 108 9.89 -4.66 -2.46
N VAL A 109 8.58 -4.40 -2.43
CA VAL A 109 7.96 -3.44 -1.51
C VAL A 109 8.23 -3.86 -0.06
N MET A 110 7.97 -5.12 0.28
CA MET A 110 8.05 -5.63 1.64
C MET A 110 9.49 -5.70 2.18
N GLY A 111 10.44 -6.08 1.33
CA GLY A 111 11.85 -6.15 1.69
C GLY A 111 12.45 -4.78 2.03
N ARG A 112 11.98 -3.70 1.37
CA ARG A 112 12.42 -2.33 1.69
C ARG A 112 11.66 -1.72 2.85
N MET A 113 10.43 -2.13 3.08
CA MET A 113 9.63 -1.73 4.23
C MET A 113 10.29 -2.14 5.56
N ASN A 114 10.93 -3.31 5.58
CA ASN A 114 11.66 -3.81 6.77
C ASN A 114 12.96 -3.03 7.06
N LYS A 115 13.51 -2.27 6.11
CA LYS A 115 14.82 -1.61 6.22
C LYS A 115 14.78 -0.19 6.83
N LYS A 116 13.79 0.10 7.67
CA LYS A 116 13.39 1.43 8.17
C LYS A 116 12.72 2.26 7.05
N MET A 117 11.59 2.91 7.38
CA MET A 117 10.73 3.66 6.46
C MET A 117 11.49 4.81 5.76
N ASN A 118 12.19 4.51 4.67
CA ASN A 118 12.66 5.54 3.74
C ASN A 118 11.51 5.90 2.79
N LEU A 119 10.66 6.85 3.22
CA LEU A 119 9.46 7.34 2.51
C LEU A 119 9.65 7.55 0.99
N PRO A 120 10.76 8.14 0.48
CA PRO A 120 10.92 8.40 -0.95
C PRO A 120 11.08 7.11 -1.77
N GLN A 121 11.73 6.11 -1.19
CA GLN A 121 12.01 4.85 -1.87
C GLN A 121 10.77 3.96 -1.91
N ILE A 122 9.96 3.97 -0.84
CA ILE A 122 8.69 3.24 -0.79
C ILE A 122 7.71 3.81 -1.82
N SER A 123 7.57 5.14 -1.89
CA SER A 123 6.67 5.79 -2.85
C SER A 123 7.00 5.46 -4.30
N LYS A 124 8.29 5.45 -4.69
CA LYS A 124 8.70 5.09 -6.06
C LYS A 124 8.40 3.65 -6.42
N ILE A 125 8.57 2.72 -5.47
CA ILE A 125 8.30 1.29 -5.73
C ILE A 125 6.80 1.03 -5.75
N MET A 126 6.01 1.77 -4.98
CA MET A 126 4.55 1.69 -5.06
C MET A 126 4.03 2.24 -6.39
N GLN A 127 4.59 3.33 -6.91
CA GLN A 127 4.29 3.81 -8.26
C GLN A 127 4.69 2.81 -9.34
N GLU A 128 5.87 2.20 -9.19
CA GLU A 128 6.33 1.14 -10.10
C GLU A 128 5.42 -0.10 -10.03
N PHE A 129 4.93 -0.45 -8.83
CA PHE A 129 3.96 -1.53 -8.64
C PHE A 129 2.59 -1.18 -9.23
N GLU A 130 2.12 0.06 -9.09
CA GLU A 130 0.90 0.55 -9.74
C GLU A 130 1.02 0.47 -11.26
N LYS A 131 2.15 0.94 -11.82
CA LYS A 131 2.42 0.88 -13.26
C LYS A 131 2.49 -0.56 -13.77
N GLN A 132 3.19 -1.44 -13.06
CA GLN A 132 3.24 -2.86 -13.40
C GLN A 132 1.87 -3.53 -13.27
N ASN A 133 1.06 -3.11 -12.30
CA ASN A 133 -0.29 -3.62 -12.12
C ASN A 133 -1.26 -3.09 -13.18
N GLU A 134 -1.14 -1.85 -13.64
CA GLU A 134 -1.93 -1.31 -14.76
C GLU A 134 -1.62 -2.06 -16.05
N MET A 135 -0.32 -2.31 -16.32
CA MET A 135 0.10 -3.14 -17.46
C MET A 135 -0.47 -4.57 -17.37
N MET A 136 -0.54 -5.15 -16.16
CA MET A 136 -1.12 -6.48 -15.95
C MET A 136 -2.65 -6.49 -16.00
N GLY A 137 -3.32 -5.44 -15.51
CA GLY A 137 -4.78 -5.28 -15.57
C GLY A 137 -5.29 -5.09 -17.00
N ALA A 138 -4.55 -4.35 -17.83
CA ALA A 138 -4.83 -4.22 -19.26
C ALA A 138 -4.69 -5.57 -19.99
N ALA A 139 -3.72 -6.41 -19.60
CA ALA A 139 -3.54 -7.75 -20.16
C ALA A 139 -4.48 -8.83 -19.58
N ALA A 140 -4.99 -8.63 -18.35
CA ALA A 140 -5.97 -9.52 -17.73
C ALA A 140 -7.37 -9.33 -18.33
N MET A 141 -7.74 -8.09 -18.68
CA MET A 141 -9.05 -7.75 -19.23
C MET A 141 -9.26 -8.31 -20.65
N THR A 142 -8.19 -8.57 -21.40
CA THR A 142 -8.26 -9.28 -22.69
C THR A 142 -8.50 -10.78 -22.55
N CYS A 143 -8.36 -11.37 -21.35
CA CYS A 143 -8.55 -12.80 -21.12
C CYS A 143 -9.95 -13.16 -20.57
N THR A 144 -10.78 -12.17 -20.22
CA THR A 144 -12.17 -12.39 -19.75
C THR A 144 -13.24 -12.08 -20.79
N MET A 145 -12.88 -11.69 -22.01
CA MET A 145 -13.82 -11.70 -23.12
C MET A 145 -13.73 -13.06 -23.83
N GLN A 146 -14.48 -14.03 -23.31
CA GLN A 146 -14.93 -15.16 -24.12
C GLN A 146 -15.68 -14.59 -25.34
N PRO A 147 -15.38 -15.01 -26.58
CA PRO A 147 -16.42 -15.02 -27.60
C PRO A 147 -17.41 -16.09 -27.17
N LEU A 148 -18.52 -15.66 -26.56
CA LEU A 148 -19.75 -16.45 -26.52
C LEU A 148 -20.38 -16.39 -27.92
N GLU A 149 -19.81 -17.09 -28.89
CA GLU A 149 -20.47 -17.36 -30.17
C GLU A 149 -20.40 -18.86 -30.44
N GLY A 150 -21.56 -19.53 -30.42
CA GLY A 150 -21.72 -20.83 -31.08
C GLY A 150 -22.17 -22.04 -30.25
N GLN A 151 -23.04 -21.89 -29.24
CA GLN A 151 -23.94 -23.01 -28.87
C GLN A 151 -25.29 -22.81 -29.56
N SER A 152 -25.47 -23.44 -30.73
CA SER A 152 -26.78 -23.88 -31.18
C SER A 152 -26.75 -25.41 -31.26
N MET A 153 -27.48 -26.03 -30.35
CA MET A 153 -27.91 -27.43 -30.38
C MET A 153 -28.78 -27.72 -31.62
N ARG A 154 -28.92 -29.03 -31.93
CA ARG A 154 -29.79 -29.73 -32.92
C ARG A 154 -29.02 -30.21 -34.16
N ASP A 155 -29.00 -31.48 -34.57
CA ASP A 155 -30.01 -32.52 -34.44
C ASP A 155 -29.44 -33.94 -34.32
N THR A 156 -30.16 -34.74 -33.53
CA THR A 156 -30.30 -36.18 -33.64
C THR A 156 -30.77 -36.61 -35.04
N HIS A 157 -30.01 -37.48 -35.71
CA HIS A 157 -30.49 -38.66 -36.46
C HIS A 157 -29.36 -39.27 -37.31
N LYS A 158 -28.86 -40.45 -36.92
CA LYS A 158 -28.93 -41.67 -37.73
C LYS A 158 -28.62 -42.90 -36.87
#